data_AF-A0A0A1A2F2-F1
#
_entry.id   AF-A0A0A1A2F2-F1
#
_cell.length_a   1.000
_cell.length_b   1.000
_cell.length_c   1.000
_cell.angle_alpha   90.00
_cell.angle_beta   90.00
_cell.angle_gamma   90.00
#
_symmetry.space_group_name_H-M   'P 1'
#
loop_
_entity.id
_entity.type
_entity.pdbx_description
1 polymer ?
#
loop_
_entity_poly.entity_id
_entity_poly.type
_entity_poly.pdbx_seq_one_letter_code
_entity_poly.pdbx_strand_id
1 'polypeptide(L)'
;MDTIITWMGDRLLGWITNKSDLRQRAITGLTPAIYSTILYTEKLKRGEPNNPNEEEKLYRLWYEASSQVVDFDRELAKRCLDKSEYWLHSELYSPEKVGELNISLVGMKATLEGIKHN
;
A
#
# COMPACT_ATOMS: atom_id res chain seq x y z
N MET A 1 2.18 -36.93 26.16
CA MET A 1 3.10 -36.16 25.27
C MET A 1 2.32 -35.54 24.11
N ASP A 2 1.19 -36.14 23.74
CA ASP A 2 0.31 -35.74 22.64
C ASP A 2 -0.33 -34.36 22.79
N THR A 3 -0.77 -33.98 23.99
CA THR A 3 -1.52 -32.74 24.23
C THR A 3 -0.68 -31.46 24.01
N ILE A 4 0.61 -31.51 24.33
CA ILE A 4 1.53 -30.37 24.14
C ILE A 4 1.88 -30.21 22.66
N ILE A 5 2.09 -31.32 21.94
CA ILE A 5 2.40 -31.31 20.51
C ILE A 5 1.20 -30.80 19.71
N THR A 6 -0.03 -31.21 20.05
CA THR A 6 -1.25 -30.71 19.41
C THR A 6 -1.46 -29.22 19.66
N TRP A 7 -1.33 -28.74 20.92
CA TRP A 7 -1.47 -27.31 21.24
C TRP A 7 -0.43 -26.43 20.53
N MET A 8 0.83 -26.91 20.45
CA MET A 8 1.88 -26.20 19.70
C MET A 8 1.57 -26.15 18.20
N GLY A 9 1.06 -27.24 17.64
CA GLY A 9 0.62 -27.30 16.23
C GLY A 9 -0.51 -26.30 15.93
N ASP A 10 -1.56 -26.27 16.76
CA ASP A 10 -2.69 -25.36 16.59
C ASP A 10 -2.27 -23.88 16.71
N ARG A 11 -1.37 -23.58 17.65
CA ARG A 11 -0.84 -22.21 17.83
C ARG A 11 0.01 -21.76 16.64
N LEU A 12 0.83 -22.65 16.10
CA LEU A 12 1.62 -22.38 14.88
C LEU A 12 0.71 -22.15 13.66
N LEU A 13 -0.30 -23.00 13.48
CA LEU A 13 -1.29 -22.85 12.39
C LEU A 13 -2.06 -21.53 12.50
N GLY A 14 -2.52 -21.16 13.70
CA GLY A 14 -3.18 -19.88 13.96
C GLY A 14 -2.29 -18.67 13.66
N TRP A 15 -0.98 -18.78 13.93
CA TRP A 15 -0.02 -17.71 13.62
C TRP A 15 0.24 -17.57 12.12
N ILE A 16 0.37 -18.69 11.41
CA ILE A 16 0.60 -18.71 9.95
C ILE A 16 -0.62 -18.17 9.21
N THR A 17 -1.82 -18.59 9.59
CA THR A 17 -3.08 -18.13 8.99
C THR A 17 -3.26 -16.63 9.19
N ASN A 18 -3.08 -16.12 10.42
CA ASN A 18 -3.16 -14.68 10.69
C ASN A 18 -2.16 -13.88 9.83
N LYS A 19 -0.90 -14.34 9.69
CA LYS A 19 0.07 -13.67 8.82
C LYS A 19 -0.35 -13.69 7.35
N SER A 20 -0.89 -14.80 6.86
CA SER A 20 -1.40 -14.91 5.49
C SER A 20 -2.57 -13.95 5.24
N ASP A 21 -3.49 -13.84 6.20
CA ASP A 21 -4.65 -12.95 6.10
C ASP A 21 -4.24 -11.47 6.09
N LEU A 22 -3.30 -11.07 6.96
CA LEU A 22 -2.74 -9.73 6.98
C LEU A 22 -2.03 -9.40 5.67
N ARG A 23 -1.24 -10.34 5.13
CA ARG A 23 -0.59 -10.19 3.81
C ARG A 23 -1.62 -10.00 2.70
N GLN A 24 -2.66 -10.82 2.67
CA GLN A 24 -3.70 -10.76 1.65
C GLN A 24 -4.50 -9.44 1.72
N ARG A 25 -4.78 -8.94 2.93
CA ARG A 25 -5.41 -7.62 3.13
C ARG A 25 -4.51 -6.50 2.61
N ALA A 26 -3.22 -6.52 2.92
CA ALA A 26 -2.26 -5.54 2.41
C ALA A 26 -2.21 -5.52 0.88
N ILE A 27 -2.17 -6.69 0.23
CA ILE A 27 -2.19 -6.81 -1.24
C ILE A 27 -3.49 -6.24 -1.81
N THR A 28 -4.63 -6.61 -1.23
CA THR A 28 -5.96 -6.18 -1.68
C THR A 28 -6.12 -4.66 -1.58
N GLY A 29 -5.62 -4.03 -0.51
CA GLY A 29 -5.68 -2.59 -0.32
C GLY A 29 -4.73 -1.80 -1.23
N LEU A 30 -3.47 -2.25 -1.37
CA LEU A 30 -2.45 -1.52 -2.15
C LEU A 30 -2.64 -1.61 -3.66
N THR A 31 -3.12 -2.75 -4.16
CA THR A 31 -3.25 -3.01 -5.60
C THR A 31 -4.08 -1.95 -6.33
N PRO A 32 -5.31 -1.60 -5.91
CA PRO A 32 -6.12 -0.60 -6.61
C PRO A 32 -5.52 0.81 -6.56
N ALA A 33 -4.87 1.18 -5.45
CA ALA A 33 -4.19 2.47 -5.31
C ALA A 33 -3.02 2.61 -6.28
N ILE A 34 -2.15 1.60 -6.34
CA ILE A 34 -1.00 1.57 -7.25
C ILE A 34 -1.46 1.53 -8.72
N TYR A 35 -2.41 0.66 -9.06
CA TYR A 35 -2.88 0.53 -10.43
C TYR A 35 -3.52 1.84 -10.93
N SER A 36 -4.40 2.45 -10.13
CA SER A 36 -5.03 3.72 -10.48
C SER A 36 -3.98 4.84 -10.64
N THR A 37 -2.96 4.86 -9.78
CA THR A 37 -1.86 5.82 -9.88
C THR A 37 -1.06 5.66 -11.18
N ILE A 38 -0.79 4.41 -11.59
CA ILE A 38 -0.12 4.12 -12.86
C ILE A 38 -0.96 4.67 -14.01
N LEU A 39 -2.25 4.35 -14.06
CA LEU A 39 -3.13 4.83 -15.12
C LEU A 39 -3.17 6.35 -15.19
N TYR A 40 -3.32 7.03 -14.05
CA TYR A 40 -3.31 8.49 -13.99
C TYR A 40 -1.99 9.07 -14.51
N THR A 41 -0.86 8.52 -14.06
CA THR A 41 0.47 8.98 -14.49
C THR A 41 0.68 8.78 -16.00
N GLU A 42 0.17 7.68 -16.56
CA GLU A 42 0.25 7.43 -18.01
C GLU A 42 -0.64 8.40 -18.81
N LYS A 43 -1.81 8.79 -18.31
CA LYS A 43 -2.62 9.85 -18.92
C LYS A 43 -1.88 11.19 -18.96
N LEU A 44 -1.28 11.59 -17.83
CA LEU A 44 -0.49 12.82 -17.77
C LEU A 44 0.68 12.81 -18.76
N LYS A 45 1.38 11.68 -18.90
CA LYS A 45 2.47 11.51 -19.89
C LYS A 45 1.99 11.67 -21.34
N ARG A 46 0.72 11.37 -21.63
CA ARG A 46 0.10 11.57 -22.95
C ARG A 46 -0.34 13.02 -23.18
N GLY A 47 -0.13 13.90 -22.22
CA GLY A 47 -0.52 15.31 -22.30
C GLY A 47 -1.97 15.57 -21.89
N GLU A 48 -2.65 14.60 -21.25
CA GLU A 48 -3.94 14.87 -20.62
C GLU A 48 -3.73 15.84 -19.45
N PRO A 49 -4.64 16.81 -19.23
CA PRO A 49 -4.55 17.73 -18.12
C PRO A 49 -4.77 17.02 -16.78
N ASN A 50 -4.28 17.62 -15.70
CA ASN A 50 -4.59 17.16 -14.35
C ASN A 50 -6.11 17.11 -14.15
N ASN A 51 -6.58 16.04 -13.50
CA ASN A 51 -8.00 15.82 -13.24
C ASN A 51 -8.25 15.70 -11.73
N PRO A 52 -8.77 16.76 -11.08
CA PRO A 52 -9.00 16.78 -9.64
C PRO A 52 -9.87 15.64 -9.12
N ASN A 53 -10.85 15.17 -9.92
CA ASN A 53 -11.71 14.05 -9.52
C ASN A 53 -10.95 12.72 -9.50
N GLU A 54 -9.98 12.55 -10.41
CA GLU A 54 -9.10 11.37 -10.39
C GLU A 54 -8.10 11.46 -9.24
N GLU A 55 -7.55 12.64 -8.96
CA GLU A 55 -6.66 12.88 -7.82
C GLU A 55 -7.36 12.64 -6.48
N GLU A 56 -8.61 13.09 -6.31
CA GLU A 56 -9.40 12.78 -5.11
C GLU A 56 -9.66 11.28 -4.96
N LYS A 57 -9.91 10.58 -6.08
CA LYS A 57 -10.05 9.12 -6.07
C LYS A 57 -8.74 8.45 -5.65
N LEU A 58 -7.59 8.94 -6.12
CA LEU A 58 -6.29 8.44 -5.70
C LEU A 58 -6.05 8.67 -4.21
N TYR A 59 -6.36 9.86 -3.69
CA TYR A 59 -6.33 10.15 -2.26
C TYR A 59 -7.11 9.10 -1.46
N ARG A 60 -8.38 8.86 -1.81
CA ARG A 60 -9.24 7.89 -1.12
C ARG A 60 -8.67 6.48 -1.15
N LEU A 61 -8.17 6.03 -2.29
CA LEU A 61 -7.57 4.69 -2.43
C LEU A 61 -6.32 4.53 -1.58
N TRP A 62 -5.44 5.54 -1.55
CA TRP A 62 -4.23 5.50 -0.73
C TRP A 62 -4.52 5.58 0.77
N TYR A 63 -5.54 6.35 1.16
CA TYR A 63 -6.02 6.42 2.54
C TYR A 63 -6.65 5.09 2.99
N GLU A 64 -7.45 4.45 2.15
CA GLU A 64 -8.01 3.13 2.45
C GLU A 64 -6.90 2.07 2.55
N ALA A 65 -5.91 2.12 1.65
CA ALA A 65 -4.75 1.23 1.69
C ALA A 65 -3.96 1.37 3.01
N SER A 66 -3.79 2.59 3.54
CA SER A 66 -3.10 2.79 4.82
C SER A 66 -3.80 2.04 5.96
N SER A 67 -5.13 2.07 5.97
CA SER A 67 -5.95 1.38 6.96
C SER A 67 -5.87 -0.16 6.83
N GLN A 68 -5.80 -0.68 5.60
CA GLN A 68 -5.72 -2.12 5.36
C GLN A 68 -4.34 -2.71 5.66
N VAL A 69 -3.29 -1.89 5.58
CA VAL A 69 -1.89 -2.34 5.71
C VAL A 69 -1.36 -2.19 7.14
N VAL A 70 -1.99 -1.38 8.01
CA VAL A 70 -1.44 -1.02 9.33
C VAL A 70 -1.10 -2.21 10.24
N ASP A 71 -1.89 -3.28 10.20
CA ASP A 71 -1.66 -4.48 10.99
C ASP A 71 -0.61 -5.41 10.37
N PHE A 72 -0.35 -5.27 9.07
CA PHE A 72 0.69 -5.99 8.34
C PHE A 72 2.06 -5.30 8.46
N ASP A 73 2.11 -3.99 8.17
CA ASP A 73 3.31 -3.16 8.21
C ASP A 73 2.94 -1.69 8.48
N ARG A 74 3.31 -1.19 9.67
CA ARG A 74 2.99 0.17 10.10
C ARG A 74 3.74 1.25 9.34
N GLU A 75 4.99 1.00 8.96
CA GLU A 75 5.78 1.95 8.18
C GLU A 75 5.23 2.05 6.76
N LEU A 76 4.81 0.93 6.18
CA LEU A 76 4.13 0.94 4.90
C LEU A 76 2.77 1.65 4.96
N ALA A 77 2.00 1.47 6.03
CA ALA A 77 0.77 2.21 6.24
C ALA A 77 1.01 3.72 6.32
N LYS A 78 2.06 4.17 7.03
CA LYS A 78 2.46 5.58 7.06
C LYS A 78 2.79 6.12 5.67
N ARG A 79 3.59 5.38 4.88
CA ARG A 79 3.90 5.74 3.49
C ARG A 79 2.64 5.84 2.62
N CYS A 80 1.64 4.97 2.84
CA CYS A 80 0.35 5.07 2.13
C CYS A 80 -0.41 6.34 2.52
N LEU A 81 -0.40 6.71 3.79
CA LEU A 81 -1.02 7.94 4.26
C LEU A 81 -0.31 9.18 3.66
N ASP A 82 1.02 9.24 3.73
CA ASP A 82 1.82 10.31 3.11
C ASP A 82 1.54 10.40 1.60
N LYS A 83 1.41 9.26 0.92
CA LYS A 83 1.05 9.21 -0.50
C LYS A 83 -0.40 9.65 -0.76
N SER A 84 -1.32 9.46 0.18
CA SER A 84 -2.67 10.00 0.07
C SER A 84 -2.62 11.53 0.13
N GLU A 85 -1.91 12.10 1.09
CA GLU A 85 -1.79 13.56 1.26
C GLU A 85 -1.11 14.22 0.06
N TYR A 86 -0.15 13.53 -0.56
CA TYR A 86 0.44 13.95 -1.84
C TYR A 86 -0.61 14.22 -2.91
N TRP A 87 -1.69 13.44 -3.00
CA TRP A 87 -2.74 13.67 -4.02
C TRP A 87 -3.64 14.85 -3.72
N LEU A 88 -3.74 15.29 -2.46
CA LEU A 88 -4.50 16.50 -2.11
C LEU A 88 -3.67 17.77 -2.28
N HIS A 89 -2.36 17.67 -2.09
CA HIS A 89 -1.45 18.82 -1.99
C HIS A 89 -0.16 18.60 -2.77
N SER A 90 -0.26 18.10 -4.00
CA SER A 90 0.90 17.68 -4.81
C SER A 90 1.94 18.77 -5.01
N GLU A 91 1.51 20.03 -5.05
CA GLU A 91 2.32 21.23 -5.15
C GLU A 91 3.27 21.44 -3.96
N LEU A 92 2.97 20.83 -2.80
CA LEU A 92 3.79 20.91 -1.58
C LEU A 92 4.86 19.80 -1.50
N TYR A 93 4.99 18.98 -2.54
CA TYR A 93 5.91 17.85 -2.58
C TYR A 93 6.93 18.01 -3.70
N SER A 94 8.15 18.38 -3.31
CA SER A 94 9.29 18.32 -4.22
C SER A 94 9.69 16.86 -4.51
N PRO A 95 10.41 16.58 -5.60
CA PRO A 95 10.95 15.26 -5.88
C PRO A 95 11.80 14.69 -4.74
N GLU A 96 12.56 15.53 -4.04
CA GLU A 96 13.37 15.16 -2.88
C GLU A 96 12.48 14.68 -1.73
N LYS A 97 11.43 15.44 -1.39
CA LYS A 97 10.46 15.08 -0.36
C LYS A 97 9.74 13.77 -0.68
N VAL A 98 9.40 13.52 -1.95
CA VAL A 98 8.83 12.24 -2.41
C VAL A 98 9.81 11.08 -2.18
N GLY A 99 11.11 11.32 -2.36
CA GLY A 99 12.18 10.37 -2.06
C GLY A 99 12.34 10.11 -0.57
N GLU A 100 12.42 11.16 0.24
CA GLU A 100 12.56 11.09 1.71
C GLU A 100 11.42 10.31 2.37
N LEU A 101 10.18 10.56 1.93
CA LEU A 101 9.00 9.84 2.42
C LEU A 101 8.87 8.43 1.83
N ASN A 102 9.71 8.06 0.86
CA ASN A 102 9.66 6.78 0.16
C ASN A 102 8.28 6.48 -0.46
N ILE A 103 7.64 7.52 -1.02
CA ILE A 103 6.30 7.45 -1.61
C ILE A 103 6.31 7.50 -3.15
N SER A 104 7.48 7.25 -3.75
CA SER A 104 7.61 7.14 -5.20
C SER A 104 6.77 5.99 -5.74
N LEU A 105 6.13 6.17 -6.91
CA LEU A 105 5.31 5.11 -7.51
C LEU A 105 6.14 3.83 -7.76
N VAL A 106 7.40 3.99 -8.18
CA VAL A 106 8.33 2.88 -8.41
C VAL A 106 8.60 2.12 -7.11
N GLY A 107 8.91 2.83 -6.02
CA GLY A 107 9.19 2.22 -4.72
C GLY A 107 7.97 1.53 -4.10
N MET A 108 6.79 2.15 -4.19
CA MET A 108 5.54 1.54 -3.72
C MET A 108 5.17 0.30 -4.52
N LYS A 109 5.32 0.34 -5.85
CA LYS A 109 5.11 -0.83 -6.73
C LYS A 109 6.08 -1.97 -6.38
N ALA A 110 7.36 -1.68 -6.19
CA ALA A 110 8.35 -2.68 -5.81
C ALA A 110 8.01 -3.31 -4.44
N THR A 111 7.53 -2.51 -3.49
CA THR A 111 7.06 -3.01 -2.19
C THR A 111 5.89 -3.97 -2.35
N LEU A 112 4.86 -3.62 -3.15
CA LEU A 112 3.72 -4.50 -3.41
C LEU A 112 4.16 -5.83 -4.04
N GLU A 113 5.04 -5.80 -5.05
CA GLU A 113 5.53 -7.04 -5.66
C GLU A 113 6.33 -7.89 -4.65
N GLY A 114 7.14 -7.26 -3.79
CA GLY A 114 7.80 -7.96 -2.69
C GLY A 114 6.82 -8.66 -1.74
N ILE A 115 5.67 -8.04 -1.43
CA ILE A 115 4.64 -8.65 -0.58
C ILE A 115 3.96 -9.84 -1.28
N LYS A 116 3.78 -9.80 -2.60
CA LYS A 116 3.15 -10.89 -3.36
C LYS A 116 4.01 -12.14 -3.47
N HIS A 117 5.33 -11.98 -3.54
CA HIS A 117 6.29 -13.06 -3.79
C HIS A 117 7.01 -13.56 -2.54
N ASN A 118 6.72 -12.99 -1.36
CA ASN A 118 7.16 -13.45 -0.04
C ASN A 118 6.07 -14.25 0.67
#